data_AF-A0A1S1NQW1-F1
#
_entry.id   AF-A0A1S1NQW1-F1
#
_cell.length_a   1.000
_cell.length_b   1.000
_cell.length_c   1.000
_cell.angle_alpha   90.00
_cell.angle_beta   90.00
_cell.angle_gamma   90.00
#
_symmetry.space_group_name_H-M   'P 1'
#
loop_
_entity.id
_entity.type
_entity.pdbx_description
1 polymer ?
#
loop_
_entity_poly.entity_id
_entity_poly.type
_entity_poly.pdbx_seq_one_letter_code
_entity_poly.pdbx_strand_id
1 'polypeptide(L)'
;MATLESVQSALNIANTLMELCKTGSPAARVAELREALLDVKDKSLDLQQERQALEHKVMELEDQLREYERFDLEQADYEDHAFPSGAWVVIEKPIAQRMRSAGDSVLQPKYFCQACFERRKRSILQPEAKSQPRKVFMCHLCNLSIPYDQPPRMTVEIY
;
A
#
# COMPACT_ATOMS: atom_id res chain seq x y z
N MET A 1 -20.45 -3.88 -13.98
CA MET A 1 -21.36 -4.67 -14.86
C MET A 1 -22.28 -5.58 -14.05
N ALA A 2 -21.88 -6.09 -12.87
CA ALA A 2 -22.71 -6.94 -12.00
C ALA A 2 -24.07 -6.35 -11.54
N THR A 3 -24.18 -5.02 -11.44
CA THR A 3 -25.42 -4.35 -10.99
C THR A 3 -26.55 -4.38 -12.01
N LEU A 4 -26.23 -4.43 -13.31
CA LEU A 4 -27.24 -4.51 -14.38
C LEU A 4 -27.81 -5.92 -14.47
N GLU A 5 -26.96 -6.93 -14.31
CA GLU A 5 -27.35 -8.34 -14.33
C GLU A 5 -28.21 -8.72 -13.12
N SER A 6 -27.90 -8.19 -11.92
CA SER A 6 -28.71 -8.45 -10.73
C SER A 6 -30.10 -7.81 -10.81
N VAL A 7 -30.19 -6.60 -11.35
CA VAL A 7 -31.47 -5.90 -11.57
C VAL A 7 -32.31 -6.61 -12.64
N GLN A 8 -31.68 -7.05 -13.74
CA GLN A 8 -32.36 -7.83 -14.79
C GLN A 8 -32.89 -9.16 -14.22
N SER A 9 -32.11 -9.81 -13.36
CA SER A 9 -32.49 -11.06 -12.72
C SER A 9 -33.67 -10.87 -11.75
N ALA A 10 -33.65 -9.81 -10.94
CA ALA A 10 -34.75 -9.47 -10.04
C ALA A 10 -36.05 -9.13 -10.81
N LEU A 11 -35.94 -8.43 -11.93
CA LEU A 11 -37.07 -8.15 -12.84
C LEU A 11 -37.67 -9.42 -13.44
N ASN A 12 -36.82 -10.36 -13.85
CA ASN A 12 -37.29 -11.65 -14.38
C ASN A 12 -38.03 -12.46 -13.32
N ILE A 13 -37.53 -12.49 -12.08
CA ILE A 13 -38.21 -13.15 -10.94
C ILE A 13 -39.55 -12.47 -10.64
N ALA A 14 -39.63 -11.14 -10.68
CA ALA A 14 -40.89 -10.42 -10.46
C ALA A 14 -41.93 -10.71 -11.55
N ASN A 15 -41.49 -10.83 -12.81
CA ASN A 15 -42.36 -11.15 -13.93
C ASN A 15 -42.88 -12.59 -13.86
N THR A 16 -42.03 -13.57 -13.54
CA THR A 16 -42.47 -14.97 -13.36
C THR A 16 -43.46 -15.10 -12.21
N LEU A 17 -43.25 -14.38 -11.10
CA LEU A 17 -44.20 -14.32 -9.98
C LEU A 17 -45.56 -13.69 -10.39
N MET A 18 -45.57 -12.66 -11.23
CA MET A 18 -46.81 -12.07 -11.74
C MET A 18 -47.57 -13.00 -12.69
N GLU A 19 -46.87 -13.75 -13.54
CA GLU A 19 -47.51 -14.74 -14.42
C GLU A 19 -48.09 -15.92 -13.62
N LEU A 20 -47.39 -16.38 -12.59
CA LEU A 20 -47.84 -17.42 -11.69
C LEU A 20 -49.14 -17.08 -10.95
N CYS A 21 -49.32 -15.81 -10.58
CA CYS A 21 -50.57 -15.31 -10.01
C CYS A 21 -51.76 -15.44 -10.99
N LYS A 22 -51.51 -15.51 -12.30
CA LYS A 22 -52.56 -15.53 -13.34
C LYS A 22 -52.97 -16.94 -13.79
N THR A 23 -52.10 -17.97 -13.80
CA THR A 23 -52.37 -19.20 -14.61
C THR A 23 -52.21 -20.59 -13.97
N GLY A 24 -51.76 -20.76 -12.72
CA GLY A 24 -51.47 -22.12 -12.16
C GLY A 24 -52.52 -22.74 -11.22
N SER A 25 -52.39 -24.03 -10.88
CA SER A 25 -53.08 -24.64 -9.72
C SER A 25 -52.40 -24.20 -8.40
N PRO A 26 -53.11 -24.15 -7.25
CA PRO A 26 -52.55 -23.59 -6.01
C PRO A 26 -51.26 -24.28 -5.55
N ALA A 27 -51.15 -25.61 -5.75
CA ALA A 27 -49.98 -26.38 -5.34
C ALA A 27 -48.75 -26.13 -6.24
N ALA A 28 -48.95 -26.02 -7.56
CA ALA A 28 -47.88 -25.67 -8.50
C ALA A 28 -47.36 -24.24 -8.22
N ARG A 29 -48.27 -23.29 -7.95
CA ARG A 29 -47.90 -21.91 -7.58
C ARG A 29 -47.04 -21.84 -6.33
N VAL A 30 -47.36 -22.61 -5.29
CA VAL A 30 -46.60 -22.64 -4.04
C VAL A 30 -45.20 -23.24 -4.23
N ALA A 31 -45.07 -24.26 -5.09
CA ALA A 31 -43.77 -24.86 -5.39
C ALA A 31 -42.84 -23.88 -6.14
N GLU A 32 -43.34 -23.22 -7.19
CA GLU A 32 -42.55 -22.25 -7.97
C GLU A 32 -42.23 -20.98 -7.18
N LEU A 33 -43.16 -20.48 -6.35
CA LEU A 33 -42.88 -19.38 -5.41
C LEU A 33 -41.76 -19.74 -4.43
N ARG A 34 -41.73 -20.99 -3.95
CA ARG A 34 -40.70 -21.45 -3.03
C ARG A 34 -39.33 -21.52 -3.72
N GLU A 35 -39.29 -21.97 -4.96
CA GLU A 35 -38.06 -22.00 -5.76
C GLU A 35 -37.54 -20.58 -6.05
N ALA A 36 -38.42 -19.68 -6.49
CA ALA A 36 -38.07 -18.28 -6.69
C ALA A 36 -37.59 -17.59 -5.39
N LEU A 37 -38.20 -17.92 -4.25
CA LEU A 37 -37.78 -17.40 -2.95
C LEU A 37 -36.39 -17.90 -2.53
N LEU A 38 -36.07 -19.17 -2.82
CA LEU A 38 -34.75 -19.74 -2.58
C LEU A 38 -33.71 -19.06 -3.46
N ASP A 39 -33.99 -18.88 -4.75
CA ASP A 39 -33.09 -18.19 -5.69
C ASP A 39 -32.81 -16.73 -5.26
N VAL A 40 -33.84 -16.00 -4.82
CA VAL A 40 -33.66 -14.64 -4.25
C VAL A 40 -32.82 -14.68 -2.97
N LYS A 41 -33.03 -15.68 -2.11
CA LYS A 41 -32.26 -15.82 -0.86
C LYS A 41 -30.79 -16.09 -1.15
N ASP A 42 -30.50 -16.97 -2.09
CA ASP A 42 -29.13 -17.32 -2.47
C ASP A 42 -28.43 -16.10 -3.09
N LYS A 43 -29.09 -15.39 -4.01
CA LYS A 43 -28.57 -14.12 -4.56
C LYS A 43 -28.35 -13.04 -3.50
N SER A 44 -29.23 -12.95 -2.51
CA SER A 44 -29.07 -12.02 -1.39
C SER A 44 -27.84 -12.35 -0.54
N LEU A 45 -27.58 -13.63 -0.30
CA LEU A 45 -26.38 -14.08 0.41
C LEU A 45 -25.11 -13.78 -0.40
N ASP A 46 -25.12 -14.04 -1.71
CA ASP A 46 -23.98 -13.74 -2.59
C ASP A 46 -23.67 -12.24 -2.61
N LEU A 47 -24.69 -11.38 -2.77
CA LEU A 47 -24.53 -9.93 -2.71
C LEU A 47 -24.05 -9.45 -1.35
N GLN A 48 -24.46 -10.10 -0.26
CA GLN A 48 -23.98 -9.77 1.08
C GLN A 48 -22.50 -10.12 1.23
N GLN A 49 -22.05 -11.25 0.69
CA GLN A 49 -20.63 -11.64 0.69
C GLN A 49 -19.79 -10.67 -0.16
N GLU A 50 -20.27 -10.32 -1.36
CA GLU A 50 -19.58 -9.34 -2.22
C GLU A 50 -19.48 -7.98 -1.54
N ARG A 51 -20.56 -7.51 -0.89
CA ARG A 51 -20.56 -6.26 -0.14
C ARG A 51 -19.51 -6.27 0.98
N GLN A 52 -19.44 -7.35 1.76
CA GLN A 52 -18.44 -7.48 2.83
C GLN A 52 -17.01 -7.47 2.28
N ALA A 53 -16.76 -8.16 1.16
CA ALA A 53 -15.45 -8.15 0.52
C ALA A 53 -15.06 -6.74 0.02
N LEU A 54 -16.02 -6.00 -0.55
CA LEU A 54 -15.82 -4.63 -0.98
C LEU A 54 -15.60 -3.68 0.21
N GLU A 55 -16.38 -3.80 1.28
CA GLU A 55 -16.20 -3.03 2.52
C GLU A 55 -14.80 -3.22 3.09
N HIS A 56 -14.31 -4.47 3.17
CA HIS A 56 -12.94 -4.76 3.62
C HIS A 56 -11.89 -4.09 2.73
N LYS A 57 -12.08 -4.14 1.40
CA LYS A 57 -11.15 -3.52 0.45
C LYS A 57 -11.15 -1.99 0.55
N VAL A 58 -12.30 -1.37 0.80
CA VAL A 58 -12.39 0.06 1.05
C VAL A 58 -11.61 0.43 2.31
N MET A 59 -11.80 -0.32 3.40
CA MET A 59 -11.04 -0.09 4.64
C MET A 59 -9.52 -0.20 4.43
N GLU A 60 -9.06 -1.24 3.72
CA GLU A 60 -7.64 -1.43 3.41
C GLU A 60 -7.07 -0.27 2.58
N LEU A 61 -7.82 0.20 1.58
CA LEU A 61 -7.39 1.34 0.74
C LEU A 61 -7.39 2.65 1.52
N GLU A 62 -8.36 2.88 2.40
CA GLU A 62 -8.37 4.04 3.29
C GLU A 62 -7.19 4.04 4.26
N ASP A 63 -6.82 2.88 4.79
CA ASP A 63 -5.62 2.73 5.62
C ASP A 63 -4.35 3.06 4.82
N GLN A 64 -4.21 2.53 3.59
CA GLN A 64 -3.08 2.85 2.72
C GLN A 64 -3.00 4.36 2.40
N LEU A 65 -4.14 5.01 2.15
CA LEU A 65 -4.20 6.46 1.93
C LEU A 65 -3.73 7.25 3.16
N ARG A 66 -4.21 6.89 4.36
CA ARG A 66 -3.75 7.51 5.61
C ARG A 66 -2.25 7.37 5.81
N GLU A 67 -1.68 6.21 5.48
CA GLU A 67 -0.24 6.01 5.56
C GLU A 67 0.53 6.90 4.59
N TYR A 68 0.02 7.10 3.37
CA TYR A 68 0.63 7.99 2.38
C TYR A 68 0.56 9.46 2.80
N GLU A 69 -0.59 9.92 3.29
CA GLU A 69 -0.75 11.28 3.80
C GLU A 69 0.20 11.56 4.97
N ARG A 70 0.31 10.61 5.91
CA ARG A 70 1.26 10.72 7.02
C ARG A 70 2.70 10.80 6.54
N PHE A 71 3.10 10.00 5.54
CA PHE A 71 4.44 10.06 4.99
C PHE A 71 4.72 11.42 4.34
N ASP A 72 3.79 11.95 3.55
CA ASP A 72 3.95 13.23 2.86
C ASP A 72 4.07 14.40 3.85
N LEU A 73 3.35 14.35 4.98
CA LEU A 73 3.52 15.31 6.08
C LEU A 73 4.88 15.18 6.75
N GLU A 74 5.32 13.94 7.02
CA GLU A 74 6.64 13.67 7.59
C GLU A 74 7.77 14.08 6.65
N GLN A 75 7.60 14.03 5.32
CA GLN A 75 8.63 14.38 4.34
C GLN A 75 9.19 15.80 4.53
N ALA A 76 8.37 16.75 5.02
CA ALA A 76 8.81 18.11 5.31
C ALA A 76 9.91 18.19 6.38
N ASP A 77 10.00 17.18 7.25
CA ASP A 77 11.01 17.08 8.31
C ASP A 77 12.36 16.54 7.83
N TYR A 78 12.49 16.18 6.54
CA TYR A 78 13.70 15.59 5.99
C TYR A 78 14.36 16.51 4.95
N GLU A 79 15.64 16.28 4.71
CA GLU A 79 16.43 16.99 3.69
C GLU A 79 17.44 16.04 3.03
N ASP A 80 17.85 16.40 1.81
CA ASP A 80 18.86 15.67 1.06
C ASP A 80 20.27 16.00 1.60
N HIS A 81 21.11 14.97 1.71
CA HIS A 81 22.50 15.04 2.13
C HIS A 81 23.40 14.38 1.09
N ALA A 82 24.41 15.13 0.63
CA ALA A 82 25.40 14.63 -0.31
C ALA A 82 26.67 14.16 0.42
N PHE A 83 27.10 12.94 0.13
CA PHE A 83 28.41 12.44 0.56
C PHE A 83 29.54 12.95 -0.35
N PRO A 84 30.80 12.95 0.13
CA PRO A 84 31.98 13.28 -0.68
C PRO A 84 32.18 12.39 -1.92
N SER A 85 31.56 11.21 -1.93
CA SER A 85 31.51 10.31 -3.08
C SER A 85 30.63 10.82 -4.23
N GLY A 86 29.80 11.85 -3.99
CA GLY A 86 28.75 12.33 -4.89
C GLY A 86 27.41 11.59 -4.73
N ALA A 87 27.31 10.63 -3.81
CA ALA A 87 26.06 9.92 -3.54
C ALA A 87 25.12 10.74 -2.65
N TRP A 88 23.82 10.61 -2.88
CA TRP A 88 22.77 11.34 -2.16
C TRP A 88 21.97 10.40 -1.26
N VAL A 89 21.64 10.90 -0.07
CA VAL A 89 20.82 10.22 0.94
C VAL A 89 19.89 11.23 1.59
N VAL A 90 18.86 10.74 2.29
CA VAL A 90 17.95 11.58 3.05
C VAL A 90 18.33 11.54 4.52
N ILE A 91 18.27 12.68 5.22
CA ILE A 91 18.45 12.78 6.68
C ILE A 91 17.29 13.56 7.31
N GLU A 92 17.05 13.33 8.60
CA GLU A 92 16.12 14.18 9.37
C GLU A 92 16.74 15.55 9.63
N LYS A 93 15.94 16.61 9.46
CA LYS A 93 16.36 17.98 9.80
C LYS A 93 16.68 18.07 11.30
N PRO A 94 17.70 18.85 11.69
CA PRO A 94 18.09 18.98 13.09
C PRO A 94 16.96 19.42 14.04
N ILE A 95 16.03 20.25 13.57
CA ILE A 95 14.87 20.71 14.35
C ILE A 95 13.93 19.55 14.67
N ALA A 96 13.58 18.76 13.65
CA ALA A 96 12.73 17.57 13.81
C ALA A 96 13.41 16.52 14.70
N GLN A 97 14.71 16.31 14.53
CA GLN A 97 15.49 15.38 15.34
C GLN A 97 15.49 15.75 16.83
N ARG A 98 15.62 17.05 17.15
CA ARG A 98 15.57 17.56 18.53
C ARG A 98 14.20 17.43 19.17
N MET A 99 13.12 17.66 18.41
CA MET A 99 11.75 17.49 18.92
C MET A 99 11.43 16.03 19.23
N ARG A 100 11.97 15.08 18.45
CA ARG A 100 11.73 13.64 18.62
C ARG A 100 12.67 13.00 19.66
N SER A 101 13.85 13.56 19.87
CA SER A 101 14.87 13.04 20.79
C SER A 101 14.80 13.74 22.15
N ALA A 102 13.76 13.48 22.93
CA ALA A 102 13.55 14.07 24.26
C ALA A 102 14.47 13.50 25.37
N GLY A 103 15.57 12.80 25.04
CA GLY A 103 16.45 12.21 26.04
C GLY A 103 17.74 11.59 25.47
N ASP A 104 18.86 12.24 25.79
CA ASP A 104 20.19 11.67 26.07
C ASP A 104 20.93 10.75 25.08
N SER A 105 20.46 10.53 23.86
CA SER A 105 21.26 9.80 22.85
C SER A 105 21.94 10.76 21.89
N VAL A 106 23.27 10.66 21.78
CA VAL A 106 24.13 11.37 20.82
C VAL A 106 23.40 11.52 19.49
N LEU A 107 23.19 12.77 19.06
CA LEU A 107 22.49 13.17 17.82
C LEU A 107 23.29 12.74 16.58
N GLN A 108 23.49 11.45 16.37
CA GLN A 108 24.03 10.96 15.11
C GLN A 108 22.92 10.99 14.06
N PRO A 109 23.14 11.63 12.90
CA PRO A 109 22.16 11.65 11.83
C PRO A 109 21.96 10.22 11.32
N LYS A 110 20.69 9.79 11.25
CA LYS A 110 20.32 8.55 10.57
C LYS A 110 20.25 8.84 9.08
N TYR A 111 20.97 8.05 8.29
CA TYR A 111 20.93 8.15 6.83
C TYR A 111 19.88 7.21 6.26
N PHE A 112 19.02 7.73 5.39
CA PHE A 112 17.97 6.98 4.72
C PHE A 112 18.27 6.89 3.21
N CYS A 113 17.88 5.77 2.61
CA CYS A 113 18.04 5.56 1.17
C CYS A 113 17.13 6.50 0.37
N GLN A 114 17.70 7.34 -0.50
CA GLN A 114 16.96 8.24 -1.40
C GLN A 114 15.89 7.51 -2.22
N ALA A 115 16.28 6.43 -2.90
CA ALA A 115 15.39 5.69 -3.79
C ALA A 115 14.21 5.02 -3.05
N CYS A 116 14.41 4.62 -1.79
CA CYS A 116 13.30 4.13 -0.97
C CYS A 116 12.41 5.27 -0.49
N PHE A 117 13.03 6.38 -0.11
CA PHE A 117 12.33 7.55 0.41
C PHE A 117 11.38 8.16 -0.65
N GLU A 118 11.83 8.28 -1.90
CA GLU A 118 11.00 8.69 -3.04
C GLU A 118 9.81 7.75 -3.31
N ARG A 119 9.93 6.48 -2.91
CA ARG A 119 8.87 5.48 -2.97
C ARG A 119 8.03 5.43 -1.69
N ARG A 120 8.10 6.48 -0.87
CA ARG A 120 7.42 6.59 0.43
C ARG A 120 7.78 5.49 1.43
N LYS A 121 9.02 4.97 1.38
CA LYS A 121 9.54 3.95 2.30
C LYS A 121 10.80 4.43 3.00
N ARG A 122 10.86 4.28 4.32
CA ARG A 122 12.07 4.56 5.10
C ARG A 122 12.92 3.31 5.20
N SER A 123 14.11 3.36 4.61
CA SER A 123 15.16 2.35 4.86
C SER A 123 16.36 3.05 5.44
N ILE A 124 16.65 2.79 6.72
CA ILE A 124 17.92 3.21 7.34
C ILE A 124 19.05 2.44 6.66
N LEU A 125 20.04 3.19 6.19
CA LEU A 125 21.24 2.67 5.57
C LEU A 125 22.14 2.03 6.64
N GLN A 126 22.62 0.82 6.36
CA GLN A 126 23.48 0.06 7.26
C GLN A 126 24.89 -0.05 6.68
N PRO A 127 25.95 0.09 7.48
CA PRO A 127 27.32 -0.06 6.98
C PRO A 127 27.57 -1.50 6.55
N GLU A 128 28.18 -1.69 5.37
CA GLU A 128 28.52 -3.01 4.87
C GLU A 128 29.87 -3.47 5.41
N ALA A 129 29.87 -4.45 6.32
CA ALA A 129 31.08 -4.93 7.00
C ALA A 129 32.16 -5.49 6.05
N LYS A 130 31.78 -5.95 4.84
CA LYS A 130 32.68 -6.58 3.87
C LYS A 130 33.25 -5.62 2.81
N SER A 131 32.90 -4.34 2.86
CA SER A 131 33.14 -3.39 1.75
C SER A 131 34.58 -2.87 1.61
N GLN A 132 35.56 -3.35 2.37
CA GLN A 132 36.95 -2.88 2.29
C GLN A 132 37.54 -3.08 0.88
N PRO A 133 38.19 -2.05 0.27
CA PRO A 133 38.69 -0.81 0.87
C PRO A 133 37.71 0.38 0.91
N ARG A 134 36.50 0.24 0.35
CA ARG A 134 35.54 1.35 0.26
C ARG A 134 34.54 1.30 1.41
N LYS A 135 34.27 2.45 2.00
CA LYS A 135 33.24 2.59 3.01
C LYS A 135 31.89 2.77 2.34
N VAL A 136 31.02 1.77 2.48
CA VAL A 136 29.75 1.68 1.76
C VAL A 136 28.59 1.43 2.71
N PHE A 137 27.48 2.12 2.46
CA PHE A 137 26.18 1.86 3.05
C PHE A 137 25.34 0.96 2.15
N MET A 138 24.54 0.09 2.75
CA MET A 138 23.61 -0.79 2.06
C MET A 138 22.18 -0.51 2.50
N CYS A 139 21.29 -0.38 1.53
CA CYS A 139 19.85 -0.39 1.77
C CYS A 139 19.32 -1.83 1.78
N HIS A 140 18.66 -2.26 2.85
CA HIS A 140 18.09 -3.61 2.94
C HIS A 140 16.78 -3.80 2.16
N LEU A 141 16.10 -2.72 1.79
CA LEU A 141 14.84 -2.79 1.02
C LEU A 141 15.08 -2.91 -0.49
N CYS A 142 16.06 -2.18 -1.03
CA CYS A 142 16.32 -2.16 -2.47
C CYS A 142 17.71 -2.67 -2.86
N ASN A 143 18.53 -3.10 -1.89
CA ASN A 143 19.91 -3.57 -2.08
C ASN A 143 20.84 -2.55 -2.76
N LEU A 144 20.47 -1.27 -2.75
CA LEU A 144 21.30 -0.21 -3.28
C LEU A 144 22.52 0.00 -2.37
N SER A 145 23.69 0.09 -3.01
CA SER A 145 24.99 0.26 -2.40
C SER A 145 25.44 1.71 -2.59
N ILE A 146 25.65 2.43 -1.49
CA ILE A 146 25.89 3.89 -1.44
C ILE A 146 27.28 4.15 -0.87
N PRO A 147 28.29 4.46 -1.70
CA PRO A 147 29.60 4.84 -1.20
C PRO A 147 29.49 6.17 -0.45
N TYR A 148 30.15 6.31 0.70
CA TYR A 148 30.12 7.56 1.48
C TYR A 148 31.50 8.19 1.71
N ASP A 149 32.57 7.54 1.27
CA ASP A 149 33.93 8.05 1.34
C ASP A 149 34.42 8.49 -0.04
N GLN A 150 35.44 9.37 -0.08
CA GLN A 150 36.00 9.83 -1.35
C GLN A 150 36.56 8.64 -2.15
N PRO A 151 36.35 8.59 -3.48
CA PRO A 151 37.02 7.60 -4.30
C PRO A 151 38.54 7.79 -4.15
N PRO A 152 39.33 6.70 -4.07
CA PRO A 152 40.78 6.82 -4.01
C PRO A 152 41.25 7.62 -5.22
N ARG A 153 42.01 8.69 -4.98
CA ARG A 153 42.64 9.48 -6.04
C ARG A 153 43.55 8.53 -6.82
N MET A 154 43.15 8.14 -8.03
CA MET A 154 44.06 7.46 -8.93
C MET A 154 45.11 8.50 -9.33
N THR A 155 46.30 8.39 -8.76
CA THR A 155 47.47 9.09 -9.27
C THR A 155 47.74 8.51 -10.65
N VAL A 156 47.31 9.22 -11.68
CA VAL A 156 47.72 8.92 -13.05
C VAL A 156 49.20 9.29 -13.11
N GLU A 157 50.07 8.30 -12.98
CA GLU A 157 51.48 8.44 -13.36
C GLU A 157 51.50 8.64 -14.87
N ILE A 158 51.67 9.90 -15.29
CA ILE A 158 51.95 10.24 -16.67
C ILE A 158 53.42 9.87 -16.88
N TYR A 159 53.66 8.72 -17.51
CA TYR A 159 54.97 8.31 -18.03
C TYR A 159 55.34 9.10 -19.28
#